data_AF-A0A1W2B303-F1
#
_entry.id   AF-A0A1W2B303-F1
#
_cell.length_a   1.000
_cell.length_b   1.000
_cell.length_c   1.000
_cell.angle_alpha   90.00
_cell.angle_beta   90.00
_cell.angle_gamma   90.00
#
_symmetry.space_group_name_H-M   'P 1'
#
loop_
_entity.id
_entity.type
_entity.pdbx_description
1 polymer ?
#
loop_
_entity_poly.entity_id
_entity_poly.type
_entity_poly.pdbx_seq_one_letter_code
_entity_poly.pdbx_strand_id
1 'polypeptide(L)'
;MDLLATKLPCPRLSSSRILARLVLIGACAFLPGTAARAEWMSGRQLAETCATGVAVDRAMCVAYVMGVLDGYRERAQPVRTPADATAGQVRDVVAAYIAENPEKLALEGRELVKAAVVAKWPELQPKAAPAKAKARPSTRTKARTRRRN
;
A
#
# COMPACT_ATOMS: atom_id res chain seq x y z
N MET A 1 25.51 -2.79 -73.04
CA MET A 1 26.45 -3.75 -72.44
C MET A 1 26.92 -3.17 -71.11
N ASP A 2 26.71 -3.74 -69.94
CA ASP A 2 25.83 -4.78 -69.42
C ASP A 2 26.19 -4.88 -67.91
N LEU A 3 25.20 -5.15 -67.05
CA LEU A 3 25.26 -6.08 -65.89
C LEU A 3 26.31 -5.81 -64.76
N LEU A 4 26.09 -5.90 -63.44
CA LEU A 4 25.14 -6.54 -62.52
C LEU A 4 25.24 -5.79 -61.17
N ALA A 5 24.17 -5.34 -60.52
CA ALA A 5 23.33 -6.09 -59.57
C ALA A 5 24.08 -7.08 -58.64
N THR A 6 24.44 -6.62 -57.43
CA THR A 6 24.67 -7.51 -56.27
C THR A 6 23.67 -7.18 -55.17
N LYS A 7 22.70 -8.09 -54.98
CA LYS A 7 21.71 -8.08 -53.89
C LYS A 7 22.39 -8.51 -52.59
N LEU A 8 22.19 -7.72 -51.52
CA LEU A 8 22.53 -8.10 -50.16
C LEU A 8 21.61 -9.26 -49.67
N PRO A 9 22.14 -10.24 -48.92
CA PRO A 9 21.33 -11.33 -48.39
C PRO A 9 20.43 -10.89 -47.23
N CYS A 10 19.18 -11.32 -47.27
CA CYS A 10 18.20 -11.16 -46.20
C CYS A 10 18.46 -12.21 -45.09
N PRO A 11 18.53 -11.84 -43.79
CA PRO A 11 18.74 -12.81 -42.73
C PRO A 11 17.50 -13.69 -42.50
N ARG A 12 17.67 -15.01 -42.60
CA ARG A 12 16.64 -16.02 -42.30
C ARG A 12 16.33 -16.01 -40.79
N LEU A 13 15.09 -15.67 -40.42
CA LEU A 13 14.57 -15.89 -39.07
C LEU A 13 14.47 -17.40 -38.79
N SER A 14 15.31 -17.89 -37.86
CA SER A 14 15.29 -19.29 -37.41
C SER A 14 14.14 -19.53 -36.41
N SER A 15 13.14 -20.32 -36.82
CA SER A 15 11.97 -20.72 -36.03
C SER A 15 12.28 -21.36 -34.67
N SER A 16 13.51 -21.84 -34.47
CA SER A 16 13.99 -22.41 -33.20
C SER A 16 14.02 -21.39 -32.05
N ARG A 17 14.23 -20.10 -32.34
CA ARG A 17 14.27 -19.04 -31.32
C ARG A 17 12.88 -18.65 -30.79
N ILE A 18 11.81 -18.99 -31.51
CA ILE A 18 10.42 -18.64 -31.13
C ILE A 18 9.90 -19.64 -30.09
N LEU A 19 10.19 -20.93 -30.26
CA LEU A 19 9.79 -21.98 -29.32
C LEU A 19 10.48 -21.82 -27.96
N ALA A 20 11.79 -21.49 -27.94
CA ALA A 20 12.52 -21.25 -26.70
C ALA A 20 11.96 -20.07 -25.87
N ARG A 21 11.40 -19.05 -26.54
CA ARG A 21 10.78 -17.89 -25.86
C ARG A 21 9.41 -18.21 -25.26
N LEU A 22 8.64 -19.10 -25.89
CA LEU A 22 7.32 -19.51 -25.40
C LEU A 22 7.40 -20.38 -24.14
N VAL A 23 8.42 -21.25 -24.04
CA VAL A 23 8.65 -22.08 -22.85
C VAL A 23 9.01 -21.22 -21.63
N LEU A 24 9.80 -20.15 -21.81
CA LEU A 24 10.20 -19.26 -20.73
C LEU A 24 9.02 -18.43 -20.17
N ILE A 25 8.08 -18.03 -21.03
CA ILE A 25 6.87 -17.31 -20.61
C ILE A 25 5.90 -18.24 -19.87
N GLY A 26 5.80 -19.50 -20.30
CA GLY A 26 4.97 -20.52 -19.63
C GLY A 26 5.44 -20.84 -18.21
N ALA A 27 6.75 -20.82 -17.95
CA ALA A 27 7.31 -21.13 -16.63
C ALA A 27 6.96 -20.08 -15.55
N CYS A 28 6.76 -18.81 -15.92
CA CYS A 28 6.39 -17.76 -14.97
C CYS A 28 4.91 -17.79 -14.56
N ALA A 29 4.04 -18.47 -15.32
CA ALA A 29 2.61 -18.50 -15.06
C ALA A 29 2.19 -19.44 -13.91
N PHE A 30 3.09 -20.35 -13.48
CA PHE A 30 2.81 -21.34 -12.42
C PHE A 30 3.45 -21.01 -11.07
N LEU A 31 4.08 -19.83 -10.93
CA LEU A 31 4.54 -19.38 -9.63
C LEU A 31 3.30 -19.01 -8.78
N PRO A 32 3.11 -19.62 -7.60
CA PRO A 32 2.06 -19.18 -6.69
C PRO A 32 2.30 -17.70 -6.38
N GLY A 33 1.36 -16.85 -6.79
CA GLY A 33 1.43 -15.42 -6.52
C GLY A 33 1.41 -15.20 -5.01
N THR A 34 2.55 -14.91 -4.42
CA THR A 34 2.58 -14.35 -3.06
C THR A 34 1.85 -13.02 -3.13
N ALA A 35 0.77 -12.86 -2.35
CA ALA A 35 0.08 -11.59 -2.25
C ALA A 35 1.12 -10.50 -1.97
N ALA A 36 1.24 -9.52 -2.87
CA ALA A 36 2.14 -8.40 -2.67
C ALA A 36 1.71 -7.66 -1.41
N ARG A 37 2.42 -7.87 -0.30
CA ARG A 37 2.21 -7.14 0.94
C ARG A 37 3.02 -5.86 0.84
N ALA A 38 2.36 -4.75 0.54
CA ALA A 38 2.97 -3.42 0.49
C ALA A 38 3.11 -2.79 1.89
N GLU A 39 2.96 -3.59 2.95
CA GLU A 39 3.10 -3.16 4.33
C GLU A 39 4.59 -3.06 4.71
N TRP A 40 5.00 -1.92 5.26
CA TRP A 40 6.37 -1.72 5.72
C TRP A 40 6.71 -2.59 6.93
N MET A 41 5.73 -2.77 7.85
CA MET A 41 5.92 -3.53 9.08
C MET A 41 4.61 -4.17 9.54
N SER A 42 4.67 -5.45 9.89
CA SER A 42 3.54 -6.18 10.49
C SER A 42 3.33 -5.79 11.96
N GLY A 43 2.18 -6.15 12.53
CA GLY A 43 1.89 -5.89 13.94
C GLY A 43 2.84 -6.59 14.91
N ARG A 44 3.28 -7.82 14.59
CA ARG A 44 4.29 -8.55 15.39
C ARG A 44 5.64 -7.84 15.38
N GLN A 45 6.13 -7.46 14.20
CA GLN A 45 7.39 -6.74 14.07
C GLN A 45 7.33 -5.39 14.82
N LEU A 46 6.20 -4.68 14.76
CA LEU A 46 6.01 -3.47 15.53
C LEU A 46 6.04 -3.75 17.04
N ALA A 47 5.40 -4.82 17.50
CA ALA A 47 5.41 -5.23 18.89
C ALA A 47 6.83 -5.50 19.40
N GLU A 48 7.62 -6.27 18.65
CA GLU A 48 9.02 -6.56 18.97
C GLU A 48 9.87 -5.29 19.00
N THR A 49 9.75 -4.45 17.96
CA THR A 49 10.47 -3.17 17.83
C THR A 49 10.12 -2.22 18.96
N CYS A 50 8.88 -2.24 19.44
CA CYS A 50 8.48 -1.38 20.53
C CYS A 50 8.84 -2.00 21.90
N ALA A 51 8.77 -3.32 22.12
CA ALA A 51 9.01 -3.93 23.42
C ALA A 51 10.48 -3.89 23.90
N THR A 52 11.42 -3.64 22.98
CA THR A 52 12.87 -3.58 23.24
C THR A 52 13.30 -2.48 24.23
N GLY A 53 14.34 -2.77 25.00
CA GLY A 53 15.07 -1.79 25.81
C GLY A 53 16.25 -1.13 25.07
N VAL A 54 16.58 -1.59 23.85
CA VAL A 54 17.71 -1.09 23.07
C VAL A 54 17.37 0.28 22.49
N ALA A 55 18.27 1.26 22.68
CA ALA A 55 18.03 2.65 22.30
C ALA A 55 17.73 2.85 20.80
N VAL A 56 18.44 2.14 19.91
CA VAL A 56 18.24 2.25 18.47
C VAL A 56 16.87 1.72 18.05
N ASP A 57 16.45 0.57 18.56
CA ASP A 57 15.16 -0.01 18.22
C ASP A 57 14.01 0.81 18.84
N ARG A 58 14.22 1.38 20.04
CA ARG A 58 13.28 2.35 20.62
C ARG A 58 13.10 3.56 19.70
N ALA A 59 14.19 4.10 19.14
CA ALA A 59 14.12 5.19 18.18
C ALA A 59 13.41 4.76 16.88
N MET A 60 13.63 3.53 16.41
CA MET A 60 12.91 2.96 15.26
C MET A 60 11.40 2.85 15.51
N CYS A 61 10.98 2.38 16.69
CA CYS A 61 9.57 2.35 17.08
C CYS A 61 8.96 3.76 17.05
N VAL A 62 9.63 4.75 17.65
CA VAL A 62 9.17 6.15 17.61
C VAL A 62 9.06 6.66 16.18
N ALA A 63 10.10 6.48 15.36
CA ALA A 63 10.13 6.95 13.97
C ALA A 63 9.00 6.34 13.13
N TYR A 64 8.75 5.03 13.29
CA TYR A 64 7.66 4.36 12.59
C TYR A 64 6.30 4.89 13.04
N VAL A 65 6.05 4.99 14.35
CA VAL A 65 4.78 5.49 14.90
C VAL A 65 4.49 6.90 14.37
N MET A 66 5.47 7.80 14.43
CA MET A 66 5.30 9.17 13.93
C MET A 66 5.11 9.21 12.41
N GLY A 67 5.88 8.43 11.65
CA GLY A 67 5.73 8.35 10.20
C GLY A 67 4.36 7.83 9.77
N VAL A 68 3.78 6.87 10.49
CA VAL A 68 2.40 6.42 10.26
C VAL A 68 1.41 7.55 10.49
N LEU A 69 1.54 8.29 11.60
CA LEU A 69 0.66 9.40 11.92
C LEU A 69 0.76 10.55 10.91
N ASP A 70 1.97 10.85 10.45
CA ASP A 70 2.19 11.82 9.37
C ASP A 70 1.47 11.41 8.08
N GLY A 71 1.48 10.12 7.75
CA GLY A 71 0.71 9.56 6.62
C GLY A 71 -0.81 9.66 6.75
N TYR A 72 -1.34 9.97 7.94
CA TYR A 72 -2.76 10.23 8.17
C TYR A 72 -3.14 11.73 8.14
N ARG A 73 -2.20 12.66 8.25
CA ARG A 73 -2.49 14.10 8.43
C ARG A 73 -3.33 14.70 7.30
N GLU A 74 -3.04 14.32 6.07
CA GLU A 74 -3.71 14.83 4.86
C GLU A 74 -4.91 13.98 4.42
N ARG A 75 -5.29 12.95 5.20
CA ARG A 75 -6.44 12.10 4.85
C ARG A 75 -7.75 12.76 5.26
N ALA A 76 -8.84 12.36 4.59
CA ALA A 76 -10.19 12.83 4.93
C ALA A 76 -10.61 12.54 6.39
N GLN A 77 -9.99 11.52 7.01
CA GLN A 77 -10.12 11.23 8.43
C GLN A 77 -8.71 11.17 9.04
N PRO A 78 -8.15 12.31 9.47
CA PRO A 78 -6.85 12.32 10.12
C PRO A 78 -6.94 11.64 11.48
N VAL A 79 -5.85 10.97 11.86
CA VAL A 79 -5.67 10.43 13.21
C VAL A 79 -4.98 11.51 14.04
N ARG A 80 -5.59 11.90 15.16
CA ARG A 80 -5.13 13.03 15.97
C ARG A 80 -4.59 12.58 17.32
N THR A 81 -3.52 13.24 17.75
CA THR A 81 -2.94 13.17 19.10
C THR A 81 -3.05 14.56 19.75
N PRO A 82 -2.95 14.66 21.10
CA PRO A 82 -2.85 15.94 21.77
C PRO A 82 -1.67 16.76 21.24
N ALA A 83 -1.80 18.09 21.20
CA ALA A 83 -0.77 18.98 20.67
C ALA A 83 0.49 19.04 21.54
N ASP A 84 0.33 18.76 22.83
CA ASP A 84 1.38 18.70 23.85
C ASP A 84 1.97 17.29 24.04
N ALA A 85 1.41 16.27 23.36
CA ALA A 85 1.94 14.91 23.43
C ALA A 85 3.29 14.82 22.69
N THR A 86 4.32 14.42 23.42
CA THR A 86 5.63 14.11 22.84
C THR A 86 5.58 12.83 22.01
N ALA A 87 6.48 12.69 21.03
CA ALA A 87 6.60 11.47 20.24
C ALA A 87 6.86 10.22 21.11
N GLY A 88 7.59 10.38 22.22
CA GLY A 88 7.80 9.32 23.21
C GLY A 88 6.52 8.86 23.89
N GLN A 89 5.68 9.81 24.34
CA GLN A 89 4.38 9.48 24.94
C GLN A 89 3.43 8.80 23.94
N VAL A 90 3.42 9.25 22.69
CA VAL A 90 2.62 8.60 21.63
C VAL A 90 3.11 7.18 21.39
N ARG A 91 4.43 6.95 21.35
CA ARG A 91 5.00 5.59 21.29
C ARG A 91 4.58 4.74 22.48
N ASP A 92 4.61 5.30 23.69
CA ASP A 92 4.24 4.55 24.91
C ASP A 92 2.78 4.12 24.89
N VAL A 93 1.88 4.97 24.38
CA VAL A 93 0.47 4.63 24.13
C VAL A 93 0.34 3.47 23.15
N VAL A 94 1.07 3.50 22.03
CA VAL A 94 1.05 2.42 21.03
C VAL A 94 1.57 1.11 21.63
N ALA A 95 2.70 1.15 22.34
CA ALA A 95 3.28 -0.03 22.95
C ALA A 95 2.35 -0.66 24.01
N ALA A 96 1.71 0.17 24.84
CA ALA A 96 0.73 -0.30 25.82
C ALA A 96 -0.46 -0.97 25.13
N TYR A 97 -1.04 -0.33 24.12
CA TYR A 97 -2.16 -0.90 23.36
C TYR A 97 -1.80 -2.26 22.72
N ILE A 98 -0.60 -2.37 22.14
CA ILE A 98 -0.15 -3.63 21.53
C ILE A 98 -0.01 -4.74 22.59
N ALA A 99 0.57 -4.43 23.75
CA ALA A 99 0.71 -5.38 24.86
C ALA A 99 -0.66 -5.84 25.41
N GLU A 100 -1.65 -4.95 25.44
CA GLU A 100 -3.01 -5.23 25.91
C GLU A 100 -3.88 -5.98 24.88
N ASN A 101 -3.48 -6.03 23.61
CA ASN A 101 -4.27 -6.61 22.52
C ASN A 101 -3.46 -7.61 21.66
N PRO A 102 -2.93 -8.71 22.24
CA PRO A 102 -2.10 -9.67 21.54
C PRO A 102 -2.81 -10.36 20.37
N GLU A 103 -4.14 -10.45 20.40
CA GLU A 103 -4.96 -11.01 19.32
C GLU A 103 -4.94 -10.15 18.05
N LYS A 104 -4.59 -8.86 18.16
CA LYS A 104 -4.52 -7.92 17.03
C LYS A 104 -3.16 -7.89 16.34
N LEU A 105 -2.18 -8.66 16.82
CA LEU A 105 -0.83 -8.71 16.24
C LEU A 105 -0.79 -9.22 14.78
N ALA A 106 -1.85 -9.87 14.31
CA ALA A 106 -2.00 -10.28 12.93
C ALA A 106 -2.32 -9.11 11.97
N LEU A 107 -2.66 -7.93 12.49
CA LEU A 107 -2.89 -6.72 11.70
C LEU A 107 -1.58 -6.10 11.19
N GLU A 108 -1.69 -5.21 10.21
CA GLU A 108 -0.58 -4.35 9.80
C GLU A 108 -0.20 -3.38 10.94
N GLY A 109 1.08 -3.04 11.06
CA GLY A 109 1.56 -2.11 12.09
C GLY A 109 0.85 -0.75 12.05
N ARG A 110 0.58 -0.21 10.86
CA ARG A 110 -0.17 1.05 10.69
C ARG A 110 -1.59 1.01 11.24
N GLU A 111 -2.27 -0.13 11.15
CA GLU A 111 -3.61 -0.29 11.68
C GLU A 111 -3.59 -0.39 13.22
N LEU A 112 -2.55 -1.01 13.80
CA LEU A 112 -2.34 -1.01 15.26
C LEU A 112 -2.05 0.38 15.80
N VAL A 113 -1.18 1.16 15.13
CA VAL A 113 -0.89 2.56 15.52
C VAL A 113 -2.18 3.39 15.51
N LYS A 114 -2.96 3.31 14.42
CA LYS A 114 -4.24 3.99 14.34
C LYS A 114 -5.18 3.56 15.46
N ALA A 115 -5.33 2.26 15.69
CA ALA A 115 -6.25 1.74 16.70
C ALA A 115 -5.85 2.18 18.12
N ALA A 116 -4.56 2.17 18.44
CA ALA A 116 -4.04 2.62 19.72
C ALA A 116 -4.36 4.11 19.99
N VAL A 117 -4.08 4.97 19.00
CA VAL A 117 -4.30 6.42 19.13
C VAL A 117 -5.79 6.75 19.22
N VAL A 118 -6.63 6.09 18.42
CA VAL A 118 -8.10 6.23 18.49
C VAL A 118 -8.66 5.74 19.81
N ALA A 119 -8.15 4.63 20.35
CA ALA A 119 -8.58 4.10 21.64
C ALA A 119 -8.17 5.01 22.80
N LYS A 120 -6.98 5.63 22.73
CA LYS A 120 -6.48 6.50 23.79
C LYS A 120 -7.12 7.89 23.81
N TRP A 121 -7.38 8.46 22.64
CA TRP A 121 -7.92 9.82 22.50
C TRP A 121 -9.13 9.84 21.55
N PRO A 122 -10.25 9.17 21.91
CA PRO A 122 -11.43 9.10 21.06
C PRO A 122 -12.06 10.48 20.78
N GLU A 123 -12.00 11.40 21.73
CA GLU A 123 -12.56 12.76 21.66
C GLU A 123 -11.83 13.66 20.65
N LEU A 124 -10.57 13.37 20.35
CA LEU A 124 -9.79 14.12 19.37
C LEU A 124 -10.06 13.66 17.94
N GLN A 125 -10.65 12.47 17.75
CA GLN A 125 -10.83 11.91 16.43
C GLN A 125 -11.97 12.62 15.68
N PRO A 126 -11.84 12.82 14.35
CA PRO A 126 -12.93 13.31 13.54
C PRO A 126 -14.15 12.39 13.70
N LYS A 127 -15.30 12.95 14.07
CA LYS A 127 -16.56 12.20 14.04
C LYS A 127 -16.80 11.70 12.63
N ALA A 128 -17.17 10.44 12.49
CA ALA A 128 -17.50 9.86 11.21
C ALA A 128 -18.55 10.73 10.52
N ALA A 129 -18.19 11.33 9.38
CA ALA A 129 -19.17 12.01 8.55
C ALA A 129 -20.24 10.97 8.15
N PRO A 130 -21.53 11.34 8.13
CA PRO A 130 -22.56 10.45 7.61
C PRO A 130 -22.16 10.04 6.20
N ALA A 131 -22.18 8.73 5.93
CA ALA A 131 -21.78 8.18 4.65
C ALA A 131 -22.56 8.92 3.54
N LYS A 132 -21.87 9.73 2.75
CA LYS A 132 -22.49 10.40 1.60
C LYS A 132 -23.06 9.28 0.72
N ALA A 133 -24.38 9.27 0.57
CA ALA A 133 -25.09 8.32 -0.27
C ALA A 133 -24.38 8.26 -1.63
N LYS A 134 -24.02 7.04 -2.05
CA LYS A 134 -23.30 6.77 -3.31
C LYS A 134 -23.95 7.62 -4.41
N ALA A 135 -23.16 8.50 -5.03
CA ALA A 135 -23.61 9.29 -6.17
C ALA A 135 -24.22 8.33 -7.20
N ARG A 136 -25.52 8.50 -7.45
CA ARG A 136 -26.29 7.69 -8.40
C ARG A 136 -25.57 7.77 -9.76
N PRO A 137 -25.30 6.64 -10.44
CA PRO A 137 -24.64 6.67 -11.75
C PRO A 137 -25.42 7.57 -12.70
N SER A 138 -24.78 8.65 -13.17
CA SER A 138 -25.36 9.56 -14.15
C SER A 138 -25.51 8.83 -15.48
N THR A 139 -26.71 8.33 -15.77
CA THR A 139 -27.11 7.89 -17.11
C THR A 139 -27.19 9.11 -18.02
N ARG A 140 -26.05 9.54 -18.57
CA ARG A 140 -25.99 10.53 -19.64
C ARG A 140 -26.41 9.85 -20.93
N THR A 141 -27.72 9.80 -21.16
CA THR A 141 -28.36 9.39 -22.41
C THR A 141 -27.74 10.15 -23.59
N LYS A 142 -27.00 9.45 -24.45
CA LYS A 142 -26.54 9.99 -25.74
C LYS A 142 -27.73 10.11 -26.70
N ALA A 143 -28.49 11.20 -26.58
CA ALA A 143 -29.48 11.63 -27.57
C ALA A 143 -28.90 12.75 -28.43
N ARG A 144 -28.17 12.36 -29.48
CA ARG A 144 -27.79 13.14 -30.69
C ARG A 144 -26.84 12.21 -31.44
N THR A 145 -27.21 11.61 -32.56
CA THR A 145 -27.30 12.32 -33.85
C THR A 145 -28.06 11.42 -34.82
N ARG A 146 -29.32 11.76 -35.11
CA ARG A 146 -30.03 11.26 -36.29
C ARG A 146 -30.75 12.45 -36.91
N ARG A 147 -30.02 13.25 -37.69
CA ARG A 147 -30.60 14.24 -38.62
C ARG A 147 -29.54 14.79 -39.58
N ARG A 148 -29.96 14.93 -40.84
CA ARG A 148 -29.24 15.30 -42.09
C ARG A 148 -28.70 14.07 -42.80
N ASN A 149 -29.40 13.51 -43.78
CA ASN A 149 -29.90 14.00 -45.08
C ASN A 149 -29.11 13.24 -46.14
#